data_AF-A0A2L2XSY7-F1
#
_entry.id   AF-A0A2L2XSY7-F1
#
_cell.length_a   1.000
_cell.length_b   1.000
_cell.length_c   1.000
_cell.angle_alpha   90.00
_cell.angle_beta   90.00
_cell.angle_gamma   90.00
#
_symmetry.space_group_name_H-M   'P 1'
#
loop_
_entity.id
_entity.type
_entity.pdbx_description
1 polymer ?
#
loop_
_entity_poly.entity_id
_entity_poly.type
_entity_poly.pdbx_seq_one_letter_code
_entity_poly.pdbx_strand_id
1 'polypeptide(L)'
;MLERISLRGIAIVTGVSWSWLQNYVNNKLVAVPRQIKVLDKPKGKFVIECDEMWSFVFSKTIKVYIWRLIDRKTREIIGCYLGDRSRQSAKKLWGQFTRCLPTMRCCLHRLLGVI
;
A
#
# COMPACT_ATOMS: atom_id res chain seq x y z
N MET A 1 17.32 -12.39 -8.17
CA MET A 1 17.46 -10.97 -7.80
C MET A 1 16.47 -10.18 -8.67
N LEU A 2 15.31 -9.77 -8.13
CA LEU A 2 14.30 -8.99 -8.88
C LEU A 2 14.57 -7.50 -8.64
N GLU A 3 15.62 -6.98 -9.26
CA GLU A 3 15.95 -5.55 -9.17
C GLU A 3 14.87 -4.71 -9.84
N ARG A 4 14.42 -3.66 -9.15
CA ARG A 4 13.52 -2.66 -9.72
C ARG A 4 14.36 -1.60 -10.41
N ILE A 5 14.48 -1.69 -11.73
CA ILE A 5 15.13 -0.67 -12.56
C ILE A 5 14.18 0.54 -12.66
N SER A 6 14.73 1.76 -12.61
CA SER A 6 13.95 2.97 -12.87
C SER A 6 13.36 2.94 -14.29
N LEU A 7 12.23 3.60 -14.53
CA LEU A 7 11.67 3.69 -15.89
C LEU A 7 12.71 4.21 -16.89
N ARG A 8 13.57 5.14 -16.46
CA ARG A 8 14.60 5.71 -17.33
C ARG A 8 15.68 4.69 -17.65
N GLY A 9 16.08 3.88 -16.68
CA GLY A 9 16.99 2.76 -16.90
C GLY A 9 16.41 1.74 -17.88
N ILE A 10 15.10 1.44 -17.77
CA ILE A 10 14.41 0.55 -18.71
C ILE A 10 14.48 1.12 -20.13
N ALA A 11 14.13 2.41 -20.31
CA ALA A 11 14.20 3.06 -21.62
C ALA A 11 15.61 3.00 -22.23
N ILE A 12 16.66 3.19 -21.42
CA ILE A 12 18.07 3.11 -21.87
C ILE A 12 18.42 1.69 -22.31
N VAL A 13 18.15 0.68 -21.47
CA VAL A 13 18.55 -0.72 -21.75
C VAL A 13 17.78 -1.30 -22.93
N THR A 14 16.51 -0.94 -23.08
CA THR A 14 15.64 -1.48 -24.14
C THR A 14 15.64 -0.67 -25.43
N GLY A 15 16.18 0.56 -25.43
CA GLY A 15 16.19 1.44 -26.59
C GLY A 15 14.82 2.03 -26.97
N VAL A 16 13.77 1.82 -26.17
CA VAL A 16 12.44 2.38 -26.43
C VAL A 16 12.38 3.86 -26.06
N SER A 17 11.53 4.63 -26.76
CA SER A 17 11.38 6.05 -26.43
C SER A 17 10.75 6.25 -25.05
N TRP A 18 11.21 7.28 -24.34
CA TRP A 18 10.74 7.62 -22.99
C TRP A 18 9.22 7.88 -22.96
N SER A 19 8.71 8.66 -23.91
CA SER A 19 7.29 9.00 -24.01
C SER A 19 6.43 7.77 -24.25
N TRP A 20 6.87 6.86 -25.13
CA TRP A 20 6.17 5.61 -25.38
C TRP A 20 6.11 4.75 -24.11
N LEU A 21 7.24 4.57 -23.41
CA LEU A 21 7.28 3.76 -22.18
C LEU A 21 6.40 4.35 -21.07
N GLN A 22 6.44 5.66 -20.88
CA GLN A 22 5.60 6.34 -19.88
C GLN A 22 4.11 6.15 -20.18
N ASN A 23 3.70 6.32 -21.44
CA ASN A 23 2.32 6.12 -21.86
C ASN A 23 1.90 4.65 -21.71
N TYR A 24 2.76 3.72 -22.09
CA TYR A 24 2.52 2.29 -21.92
C TYR A 24 2.28 1.93 -20.45
N VAL A 25 3.16 2.37 -19.54
CA VAL A 25 3.02 2.12 -18.10
C VAL A 25 1.74 2.75 -17.55
N ASN A 26 1.43 3.99 -17.92
CA ASN A 26 0.20 4.65 -17.48
C ASN A 26 -1.04 3.87 -17.92
N ASN A 27 -1.10 3.43 -19.18
CA ASN A 27 -2.20 2.63 -19.71
C ASN A 27 -2.34 1.28 -18.97
N LYS A 28 -1.22 0.61 -18.68
CA LYS A 28 -1.23 -0.64 -17.90
C LYS A 28 -1.69 -0.39 -16.45
N LEU A 29 -1.26 0.69 -15.81
CA LEU A 29 -1.66 1.02 -14.45
C LEU A 29 -3.15 1.35 -14.33
N VAL A 30 -3.76 1.95 -15.35
CA VAL A 30 -5.21 2.18 -15.40
C VAL A 30 -5.99 0.86 -15.47
N ALA A 31 -5.48 -0.13 -16.21
CA ALA A 31 -6.13 -1.43 -16.36
C ALA A 31 -6.05 -2.31 -15.10
N VAL A 32 -5.12 -2.04 -14.19
CA VAL A 32 -4.93 -2.85 -12.98
C VAL A 32 -5.83 -2.33 -11.84
N PRO A 33 -6.71 -3.17 -11.27
CA PRO A 33 -7.53 -2.77 -10.14
C PRO A 33 -6.64 -2.43 -8.94
N ARG A 34 -6.92 -1.30 -8.29
CA ARG A 34 -6.24 -0.86 -7.05
C ARG A 34 -6.79 -1.60 -5.84
N GLN A 35 -6.74 -2.93 -5.90
CA GLN A 35 -7.21 -3.80 -4.84
C GLN A 35 -6.09 -4.76 -4.47
N ILE A 36 -5.94 -4.98 -3.17
CA ILE A 36 -4.99 -5.93 -2.64
C ILE A 36 -5.67 -7.29 -2.71
N LYS A 37 -5.09 -8.21 -3.50
CA LYS A 37 -5.51 -9.61 -3.48
C LYS A 37 -5.01 -10.21 -2.18
N VAL A 38 -5.92 -10.44 -1.25
CA VAL A 38 -5.64 -11.10 0.03
C VAL A 38 -6.05 -12.56 -0.12
N LEU A 39 -5.17 -13.48 0.27
CA LEU A 39 -5.51 -14.90 0.30
C LEU A 39 -6.59 -15.16 1.37
N ASP A 40 -7.50 -16.09 1.08
CA ASP A 40 -8.47 -16.54 2.08
C ASP A 40 -7.73 -17.20 3.24
N LYS A 41 -7.92 -16.64 4.44
CA LYS A 41 -7.25 -17.12 5.65
C LYS A 41 -8.23 -17.90 6.54
N PRO A 42 -7.78 -18.98 7.17
CA PRO A 42 -8.60 -19.71 8.13
C PRO A 42 -9.04 -18.77 9.26
N LYS A 43 -10.31 -18.91 9.68
CA LYS A 43 -10.87 -18.12 10.77
C LYS A 43 -10.09 -18.44 12.06
N GLY A 44 -9.37 -17.46 12.60
CA GLY A 44 -8.51 -17.63 13.76
C GLY A 44 -7.99 -16.30 14.32
N LYS A 45 -7.13 -16.36 15.35
CA LYS A 45 -6.48 -15.16 15.91
C LYS A 45 -5.51 -14.58 14.89
N PHE A 46 -5.82 -13.39 14.37
CA PHE A 46 -4.91 -12.60 13.54
C PHE A 46 -4.13 -11.63 14.41
N VAL A 47 -2.79 -11.65 14.28
CA VAL A 47 -1.94 -10.59 14.81
C VAL A 47 -1.56 -9.70 13.64
N ILE A 48 -2.08 -8.47 13.66
CA ILE A 48 -1.86 -7.50 12.59
C ILE A 48 -0.89 -6.45 13.09
N GLU A 49 0.14 -6.20 12.30
CA GLU A 49 1.06 -5.10 12.48
C GLU A 49 0.60 -3.92 11.61
N CYS A 50 0.59 -2.74 12.19
CA CYS A 50 0.42 -1.49 11.44
C CYS A 50 1.79 -0.85 11.27
N ASP A 51 2.09 -0.46 10.05
CA ASP A 51 3.35 0.18 9.69
C ASP A 51 3.06 1.51 8.99
N GLU A 52 3.91 2.50 9.26
CA GLU A 52 3.84 3.83 8.67
C GLU A 52 5.14 4.13 7.91
N MET A 53 5.00 4.53 6.65
CA MET A 53 6.10 5.04 5.85
C MET A 53 5.68 6.37 5.25
N TRP A 54 6.64 7.16 4.78
CA TRP A 54 6.35 8.37 4.03
C TRP A 54 7.34 8.55 2.90
N SER A 55 6.88 9.20 1.83
CA SER A 55 7.72 9.59 0.71
C SER A 55 7.26 10.95 0.16
N PHE A 56 8.05 11.49 -0.76
CA PHE A 56 7.71 12.68 -1.51
C PHE A 56 7.21 12.31 -2.90
N VAL A 57 6.13 12.95 -3.34
CA VAL A 57 5.56 12.74 -4.67
C VAL A 57 5.66 14.04 -5.43
N PHE A 58 6.27 14.02 -6.62
CA PHE A 58 6.51 15.20 -7.48
C PHE A 58 7.50 16.22 -6.91
N SER A 59 7.32 16.68 -5.66
CA SER A 59 8.20 17.64 -4.98
C SER A 59 8.43 17.27 -3.51
N LYS A 60 9.50 17.80 -2.90
CA LYS A 60 9.78 17.62 -1.46
C LYS A 60 8.78 18.32 -0.54
N THR A 61 7.95 19.22 -1.09
CA THR A 61 6.89 19.90 -0.32
C THR A 61 5.64 19.02 -0.19
N ILE A 62 5.44 18.07 -1.11
CA ILE A 62 4.29 17.17 -1.10
C ILE A 62 4.71 15.85 -0.43
N LYS A 63 4.48 15.79 0.89
CA LYS A 63 4.73 14.60 1.70
C LYS A 63 3.49 13.71 1.73
N VAL A 64 3.64 12.46 1.32
CA VAL A 64 2.56 11.47 1.33
C VAL A 64 2.92 10.35 2.29
N TYR A 65 2.00 10.04 3.21
CA TYR A 65 2.11 8.92 4.13
C TYR A 65 1.46 7.67 3.52
N ILE A 66 2.16 6.56 3.68
CA ILE A 66 1.78 5.22 3.23
C ILE A 66 1.54 4.40 4.49
N TRP A 67 0.27 4.19 4.80
CA TRP A 67 -0.15 3.32 5.88
C TRP A 67 -0.29 1.89 5.37
N ARG A 68 0.23 0.90 6.11
CA ARG A 68 0.13 -0.50 5.72
C ARG A 68 -0.33 -1.37 6.89
N LEU A 69 -1.20 -2.33 6.58
CA LEU A 69 -1.58 -3.41 7.47
C LEU A 69 -0.92 -4.69 6.99
N ILE A 70 -0.17 -5.33 7.87
CA ILE A 70 0.61 -6.53 7.58
C ILE A 70 0.17 -7.62 8.55
N ASP A 71 -0.12 -8.81 8.03
CA ASP A 71 -0.29 -9.99 8.88
C ASP A 71 1.07 -10.41 9.41
N ARG A 72 1.23 -10.42 10.74
CA ARG A 72 2.51 -10.75 11.38
C ARG A 72 2.99 -12.16 11.04
N LYS A 73 2.08 -13.11 10.88
CA LYS A 73 2.44 -14.52 10.66
C LYS A 73 2.91 -14.76 9.22
N THR A 74 2.17 -14.23 8.25
CA THR A 74 2.43 -14.47 6.81
C THR A 74 3.28 -13.39 6.16
N ARG A 75 3.45 -12.24 6.81
CA ARG A 75 4.06 -11.02 6.25
C ARG A 75 3.32 -10.47 5.02
N GLU A 76 2.10 -10.93 4.78
CA GLU A 76 1.26 -10.47 3.68
C GLU A 76 0.67 -9.09 4.00
N ILE A 77 0.66 -8.22 2.99
CA ILE A 77 0.00 -6.91 3.08
C ILE A 77 -1.49 -7.14 2.90
N ILE A 78 -2.28 -6.80 3.92
CA ILE A 78 -3.74 -6.99 3.91
C ILE A 78 -4.47 -5.68 3.56
N GLY A 79 -3.82 -4.54 3.81
CA GLY A 79 -4.39 -3.22 3.59
C GLY A 79 -3.32 -2.18 3.35
N CYS A 80 -3.63 -1.17 2.53
CA CYS A 80 -2.76 -0.02 2.30
C CYS A 80 -3.60 1.23 2.06
N TYR A 81 -3.19 2.35 2.65
CA TYR A 81 -3.87 3.64 2.49
C TYR A 81 -2.85 4.75 2.30
N LEU A 82 -3.07 5.59 1.29
CA LEU A 82 -2.26 6.78 1.02
C LEU A 82 -2.98 8.01 1.56
N GLY A 83 -2.27 8.83 2.34
CA GLY A 83 -2.84 10.03 2.93
C GLY A 83 -1.80 10.83 3.71
N ASP A 84 -2.20 11.31 4.88
CA ASP A 84 -1.38 12.08 5.81
C ASP A 84 -1.09 11.30 7.09
N ARG A 85 -0.26 11.87 7.98
CA ARG A 85 0.01 11.30 9.31
C ARG A 85 -1.08 11.65 10.32
N SER A 86 -2.33 11.44 9.94
CA SER A 86 -3.46 11.72 10.82
C SER A 86 -4.14 10.45 11.30
N ARG A 87 -4.74 10.56 12.46
CA ARG A 87 -5.64 9.54 13.03
C ARG A 87 -6.80 9.21 12.07
N GLN A 88 -7.22 10.16 11.24
CA GLN A 88 -8.31 9.97 10.27
C GLN A 88 -7.86 9.08 9.11
N SER A 89 -6.65 9.27 8.59
CA SER A 89 -6.06 8.39 7.57
C SER A 89 -5.90 6.95 8.07
N ALA A 90 -5.45 6.76 9.32
CA ALA A 90 -5.38 5.44 9.91
C ALA A 90 -6.76 4.78 10.11
N LYS A 91 -7.79 5.55 10.46
CA LYS A 91 -9.18 5.03 10.52
C LYS A 91 -9.69 4.60 9.14
N LYS A 92 -9.36 5.35 8.07
CA LYS A 92 -9.73 4.97 6.69
C LYS A 92 -9.08 3.66 6.26
N LEU A 93 -7.80 3.45 6.58
CA LEU A 93 -7.11 2.18 6.39
C LEU A 93 -7.85 1.04 7.13
N TRP A 94 -8.16 1.24 8.41
CA TRP A 94 -8.85 0.21 9.19
C TRP A 94 -10.24 -0.11 8.62
N GLY A 95 -10.97 0.90 8.16
CA GLY A 95 -12.26 0.72 7.50
C GLY A 95 -12.21 -0.12 6.22
N GLN A 96 -11.10 -0.10 5.48
CA GLN A 96 -10.90 -1.00 4.34
C GLN A 96 -10.72 -2.45 4.78
N PHE A 97 -10.01 -2.68 5.87
CA PHE A 97 -9.78 -4.03 6.43
C PHE A 97 -11.07 -4.66 6.99
N THR A 98 -11.90 -3.91 7.72
CA THR A 98 -13.13 -4.43 8.33
C THR A 98 -14.13 -4.96 7.29
N ARG A 99 -14.08 -4.48 6.04
CA ARG A 99 -14.89 -5.03 4.93
C ARG A 99 -14.47 -6.44 4.55
N CYS A 100 -13.18 -6.77 4.66
CA CYS A 100 -12.64 -8.08 4.29
C CYS A 100 -12.76 -9.10 5.43
N LEU A 101 -12.73 -8.67 6.71
CA LEU A 101 -12.84 -9.57 7.87
C LEU A 101 -13.67 -8.92 9.00
N PRO A 102 -14.98 -9.20 9.11
CA PRO A 102 -15.88 -8.54 10.05
C PRO A 102 -15.67 -8.91 11.54
N THR A 103 -14.78 -9.87 11.85
CA THR A 103 -14.68 -10.48 13.20
C THR A 103 -13.70 -9.77 14.15
N MET A 104 -13.10 -8.63 13.79
CA MET A 104 -12.01 -8.01 14.57
C MET A 104 -12.40 -6.64 15.15
N ARG A 105 -12.93 -6.61 16.38
CA ARG A 105 -13.26 -5.37 17.12
C ARG A 105 -12.15 -4.84 18.05
N CYS A 106 -11.14 -5.63 18.41
CA CYS A 106 -10.29 -5.30 19.57
C CYS A 106 -9.01 -4.47 19.31
N CYS A 107 -8.53 -4.31 18.08
CA CYS A 107 -7.20 -3.72 17.85
C CYS A 107 -7.20 -2.20 17.56
N LEU A 108 -8.35 -1.57 17.31
CA LEU A 108 -8.40 -0.16 16.90
C LEU A 108 -7.94 0.80 18.01
N HIS A 109 -8.21 0.49 19.29
CA HIS A 109 -7.82 1.36 20.41
C HIS A 109 -6.32 1.50 20.58
N ARG A 110 -5.54 0.44 20.31
CA ARG A 110 -4.08 0.47 20.44
C ARG A 110 -3.41 1.22 19.29
N LEU A 111 -4.00 1.16 18.10
CA LEU A 111 -3.52 1.87 16.89
C LEU A 111 -3.73 3.39 16.99
N LEU A 112 -4.80 3.81 17.66
CA LEU A 112 -5.13 5.22 17.88
C LEU A 112 -4.42 5.86 19.08
N GLY A 113 -3.75 5.08 19.93
CA GLY A 113 -2.94 5.59 21.05
C GLY A 113 -1.47 5.84 20.68
N VAL A 114 -1.07 5.48 19.46
CA VAL A 114 0.31 5.61 18.94
C VAL A 114 0.43 6.72 17.88
N ILE A 115 -0.70 7.25 17.39
CA ILE A 115 -0.78 8.34 16.40
C ILE A 115 -1.03 9.68 17.08
#